data_AF-A0A0S8JSR9-F1
#
_entry.id   AF-A0A0S8JSR9-F1
#
_cell.length_a   1.000
_cell.length_b   1.000
_cell.length_c   1.000
_cell.angle_alpha   90.00
_cell.angle_beta   90.00
_cell.angle_gamma   90.00
#
_symmetry.space_group_name_H-M   'P 1'
#
loop_
_entity.id
_entity.type
_entity.pdbx_description
1 polymer ?
#
loop_
_entity_poly.entity_id
_entity_poly.type
_entity_poly.pdbx_seq_one_letter_code
_entity_poly.pdbx_strand_id
1 'polypeptide(L)'
;MKCSEMKNYLIDYVLEELDSELQIQVNEHLAICKKCRGEILQTEAVIDSFKDSARFKPTPGVYGKISEQIRVAKPERPRIFGMPRSLVFALGAFLFGIVVTRSIDAIIVNVREPSSIEVRQEAPRKVPFSDTVEFYSVPAKNLARI
;
A
#
# COMPACT_ATOMS: atom_id res chain seq x y z
N MET A 1 5.47 -14.22 -38.45
CA MET A 1 4.84 -15.53 -38.75
C MET A 1 3.85 -15.42 -39.91
N LYS A 2 3.77 -16.45 -40.78
CA LYS A 2 2.78 -16.53 -41.87
C LYS A 2 1.45 -17.14 -41.38
N CYS A 3 0.34 -16.80 -42.04
CA CYS A 3 -0.98 -17.35 -41.68
C CYS A 3 -1.04 -18.90 -41.76
N SER A 4 -0.25 -19.51 -42.65
CA SER A 4 -0.17 -20.97 -42.77
C SER A 4 0.46 -21.64 -41.55
N GLU A 5 1.46 -20.98 -40.96
CA GLU A 5 2.15 -21.47 -39.75
C GLU A 5 1.25 -21.29 -38.52
N MET A 6 0.54 -20.16 -38.43
CA MET A 6 -0.42 -19.86 -37.35
C MET A 6 -1.46 -20.97 -37.15
N LYS A 7 -1.92 -21.60 -38.23
CA LYS A 7 -2.92 -22.68 -38.15
C LYS A 7 -2.45 -23.89 -37.36
N ASN A 8 -1.14 -24.16 -37.35
CA ASN A 8 -0.59 -25.28 -36.61
C ASN A 8 -0.57 -25.03 -35.09
N TYR A 9 -0.51 -23.75 -34.69
CA TYR A 9 -0.42 -23.33 -33.29
C TYR A 9 -1.74 -22.83 -32.71
N LEU A 10 -2.83 -22.90 -33.47
CA LEU A 10 -4.11 -22.33 -33.05
C LEU A 10 -4.67 -23.04 -31.81
N ILE A 11 -4.66 -24.37 -31.81
CA ILE A 11 -5.18 -25.17 -30.69
C ILE A 11 -4.32 -24.96 -29.45
N ASP A 12 -2.99 -25.09 -29.60
CA ASP A 12 -2.03 -24.91 -28.52
C ASP A 12 -2.12 -23.51 -27.90
N TYR A 13 -2.38 -22.48 -28.73
CA TYR A 13 -2.61 -21.12 -28.24
C TYR A 13 -3.87 -21.02 -27.38
N VAL A 14 -5.00 -21.59 -27.83
CA VAL A 14 -6.27 -21.51 -27.09
C VAL A 14 -6.23 -22.35 -25.80
N LEU A 15 -5.44 -23.43 -25.79
CA LEU A 15 -5.24 -24.27 -24.60
C LEU A 15 -4.14 -23.77 -23.66
N GLU A 16 -3.49 -22.64 -23.99
CA GLU A 16 -2.37 -22.06 -23.22
C GLU A 16 -1.16 -23.01 -23.08
N GLU A 17 -0.91 -23.84 -24.10
CA GLU A 17 0.17 -24.84 -24.12
C GLU A 17 1.43 -24.39 -24.89
N LEU A 18 1.41 -23.19 -25.47
CA LEU A 18 2.56 -22.65 -26.18
C LEU A 18 3.69 -22.22 -25.24
N ASP A 19 4.93 -22.35 -25.72
CA ASP A 19 6.07 -21.72 -25.07
C ASP A 19 5.97 -20.18 -25.14
N SER A 20 6.72 -19.50 -24.28
CA SER A 20 6.67 -18.04 -24.18
C SER A 20 7.12 -17.32 -25.45
N GLU A 21 8.04 -17.91 -26.22
CA GLU A 21 8.59 -17.28 -27.43
C GLU A 21 7.57 -17.33 -28.58
N LEU A 22 6.96 -18.49 -28.81
CA LEU A 22 5.89 -18.69 -29.79
C LEU A 22 4.66 -17.91 -29.41
N GLN A 23 4.32 -17.82 -28.12
CA GLN A 23 3.18 -17.04 -27.66
C GLN A 23 3.31 -15.55 -28.06
N ILE A 24 4.51 -14.97 -27.95
CA ILE A 24 4.78 -13.60 -28.40
C ILE A 24 4.57 -13.48 -29.91
N GLN A 25 5.16 -14.39 -30.71
CA GLN A 25 5.05 -14.36 -32.17
C GLN A 25 3.60 -14.52 -32.65
N VAL A 26 2.82 -15.36 -31.97
CA VAL A 26 1.39 -15.55 -32.23
C VAL A 26 0.63 -14.27 -31.89
N ASN A 27 0.86 -13.69 -30.72
CA ASN A 27 0.20 -12.44 -30.31
C ASN A 27 0.48 -11.28 -31.29
N GLU A 28 1.73 -11.14 -31.76
CA GLU A 28 2.10 -10.17 -32.79
C GLU A 28 1.32 -10.39 -34.09
N HIS A 29 1.19 -11.64 -34.54
CA HIS A 29 0.41 -11.97 -35.73
C HIS A 29 -1.08 -11.64 -35.54
N LEU A 30 -1.66 -11.97 -34.39
CA LEU A 30 -3.07 -11.74 -34.08
C LEU A 30 -3.42 -10.26 -33.94
N ALA A 31 -2.45 -9.41 -33.56
CA ALA A 31 -2.63 -7.97 -33.53
C ALA A 31 -2.95 -7.40 -34.92
N ILE A 32 -2.41 -8.00 -35.98
CA ILE A 32 -2.50 -7.52 -37.36
C ILE A 32 -3.57 -8.30 -38.15
N CYS A 33 -3.62 -9.62 -38.00
CA CYS A 33 -4.44 -10.50 -38.83
C CYS A 33 -5.85 -10.72 -38.26
N LYS A 34 -6.85 -10.02 -38.82
CA LYS A 34 -8.26 -10.18 -38.44
C LYS A 34 -8.80 -11.59 -38.71
N LYS A 35 -8.31 -12.27 -39.75
CA LYS A 35 -8.77 -13.62 -40.13
C LYS A 35 -8.41 -14.64 -39.06
N CYS A 36 -7.14 -14.71 -38.67
CA CYS A 36 -6.68 -15.65 -37.65
C CYS A 36 -7.30 -15.35 -36.28
N ARG A 37 -7.53 -14.07 -35.97
CA ARG A 37 -8.30 -13.68 -34.76
C ARG A 37 -9.72 -14.24 -34.78
N GLY A 38 -10.41 -14.19 -35.92
CA GLY A 38 -11.73 -14.79 -36.07
C GLY A 38 -11.74 -16.31 -35.90
N GLU A 39 -10.73 -17.00 -36.44
CA GLU A 39 -10.58 -18.46 -36.29
C GLU A 39 -10.35 -18.86 -34.82
N ILE A 40 -9.58 -18.08 -34.06
CA ILE A 40 -9.40 -18.28 -32.60
C ILE A 40 -10.70 -18.11 -31.85
N LEU A 41 -11.43 -17.01 -32.07
CA LEU A 41 -12.70 -16.75 -31.39
C LEU A 41 -13.73 -17.87 -31.64
N GLN A 42 -13.76 -18.42 -32.85
CA GLN A 42 -14.62 -19.56 -33.17
C GLN A 42 -14.21 -20.82 -32.39
N THR A 43 -12.90 -21.05 -32.27
CA THR A 43 -12.36 -22.21 -31.56
C THR A 43 -12.61 -22.11 -30.05
N GLU A 44 -12.40 -20.92 -29.47
CA GLU A 44 -12.76 -20.62 -28.07
C GLU A 44 -14.24 -20.86 -27.80
N ALA A 45 -15.13 -20.37 -28.68
CA ALA A 45 -16.57 -20.57 -28.54
C ALA A 45 -16.96 -22.06 -28.57
N VAL A 46 -16.29 -22.87 -29.40
CA VAL A 46 -16.50 -24.33 -29.42
C VAL A 46 -16.05 -24.94 -28.09
N ILE A 47 -14.85 -24.61 -27.59
CA ILE A 47 -14.33 -25.14 -26.33
C ILE A 47 -15.23 -24.75 -25.14
N ASP A 48 -15.67 -23.50 -25.09
CA ASP A 48 -16.55 -23.02 -24.04
C ASP A 48 -17.90 -23.75 -24.05
N SER A 49 -18.43 -24.10 -25.22
CA SER A 49 -19.66 -24.91 -25.31
C SER A 49 -19.51 -26.31 -24.67
N PHE A 50 -18.30 -26.86 -24.63
CA PHE A 50 -18.01 -28.12 -23.94
C PHE A 50 -17.74 -27.93 -22.44
N LYS A 51 -17.34 -26.75 -21.97
CA LYS A 51 -17.16 -26.49 -20.52
C LYS A 51 -18.48 -26.64 -19.75
N ASP A 52 -19.59 -26.29 -20.38
CA ASP A 52 -20.94 -26.45 -19.82
C ASP A 52 -21.56 -27.84 -20.05
N SER A 53 -20.83 -28.74 -20.73
CA SER A 53 -21.28 -30.13 -20.88
C SER A 53 -21.39 -30.83 -19.53
N ALA A 54 -22.21 -31.88 -19.48
CA ALA A 54 -22.64 -32.54 -18.25
C ALA A 54 -21.47 -32.72 -17.25
N ARG A 55 -21.52 -31.96 -16.15
CA ARG A 55 -20.49 -31.99 -15.11
C ARG A 55 -20.29 -33.43 -14.65
N PHE A 56 -19.06 -33.92 -14.82
CA PHE A 56 -18.67 -35.22 -14.33
C PHE A 56 -18.94 -35.29 -12.81
N LYS A 57 -19.79 -36.23 -12.41
CA LYS A 57 -20.04 -36.54 -11.00
C LYS A 57 -19.18 -37.75 -10.63
N PRO A 58 -17.99 -37.55 -10.01
CA PRO A 58 -17.17 -38.67 -9.60
C PRO A 58 -17.91 -39.55 -8.59
N THR A 59 -17.56 -40.83 -8.57
CA THR A 59 -18.10 -41.76 -7.58
C THR A 59 -17.71 -41.33 -6.16
N PRO A 60 -18.60 -41.55 -5.17
CA PRO A 60 -18.29 -41.27 -3.78
C PRO A 60 -17.01 -42.03 -3.36
N GLY A 61 -16.03 -41.31 -2.82
CA GLY A 61 -14.73 -41.86 -2.39
C GLY A 61 -13.53 -41.52 -3.29
N VAL A 62 -13.73 -41.04 -4.52
CA VAL A 62 -12.62 -40.62 -5.40
C VAL A 62 -11.81 -39.47 -4.79
N TYR A 63 -12.48 -38.45 -4.25
CA TYR A 63 -11.81 -37.34 -3.58
C TYR A 63 -11.01 -37.76 -2.34
N GLY A 64 -11.46 -38.79 -1.62
CA GLY A 64 -10.72 -39.34 -0.48
C GLY A 64 -9.37 -39.91 -0.91
N LYS A 65 -9.38 -40.77 -1.93
CA LYS A 65 -8.15 -41.35 -2.51
C LYS A 65 -7.19 -40.29 -3.04
N ILE A 66 -7.73 -39.25 -3.71
CA ILE A 66 -6.93 -38.12 -4.20
C ILE A 66 -6.28 -37.37 -3.03
N SER A 67 -7.03 -37.09 -1.96
CA SER A 67 -6.53 -36.36 -0.80
C SER A 67 -5.44 -37.09 -0.03
N GLU A 68 -5.44 -38.43 -0.04
CA GLU A 68 -4.38 -39.24 0.56
C GLU A 68 -3.08 -39.21 -0.24
N GLN A 69 -3.18 -39.07 -1.56
CA GLN A 69 -2.03 -39.06 -2.47
C GLN A 69 -1.42 -37.67 -2.63
N ILE A 70 -2.23 -36.61 -2.59
CA ILE A 70 -1.73 -35.23 -2.67
C ILE A 70 -1.23 -34.80 -1.29
N ARG A 71 0.08 -34.96 -1.07
CA ARG A 71 0.77 -34.32 0.06
C ARG A 71 0.89 -32.82 -0.17
N VAL A 72 -0.17 -32.08 0.12
CA VAL A 72 -0.09 -30.62 0.21
C VAL A 72 0.72 -30.30 1.47
N ALA A 73 1.81 -29.55 1.33
CA ALA A 73 2.52 -29.00 2.46
C ALA A 73 1.52 -28.19 3.30
N LYS A 74 1.22 -28.66 4.52
CA LYS A 74 0.29 -27.98 5.41
C LYS A 74 0.84 -26.56 5.63
N PRO A 75 0.09 -25.50 5.33
CA PRO A 75 0.54 -24.15 5.64
C PRO A 75 0.80 -24.11 7.15
N GLU A 76 2.03 -23.76 7.52
CA GLU A 76 2.42 -23.62 8.92
C GLU A 76 1.49 -22.58 9.54
N ARG A 77 0.52 -23.05 10.33
CA ARG A 77 -0.36 -22.15 11.07
C ARG A 77 0.54 -21.33 11.99
N PRO A 78 0.47 -20.00 11.98
CA PRO A 78 1.22 -19.19 12.91
C PRO A 78 0.76 -19.59 14.31
N ARG A 79 1.67 -20.23 15.06
CA ARG A 79 1.46 -20.51 16.48
C ARG A 79 1.20 -19.16 17.14
N ILE A 80 0.06 -19.06 17.82
CA ILE A 80 -0.44 -17.84 18.48
C ILE A 80 0.54 -17.33 19.59
N PHE A 81 1.62 -18.08 19.84
CA PHE A 81 2.71 -17.71 20.73
C PHE A 81 4.07 -17.77 20.01
N GLY A 82 4.19 -17.03 18.91
CA GLY A 82 5.36 -17.02 18.03
C GLY A 82 5.67 -15.63 17.50
N MET A 83 5.77 -14.62 18.38
CA MET A 83 6.27 -13.32 17.96
C MET A 83 7.70 -13.49 17.40
N PRO A 84 7.98 -12.96 16.20
CA PRO A 84 9.32 -13.03 15.63
C PRO A 84 10.29 -12.30 16.56
N ARG A 85 11.48 -12.87 16.77
CA ARG A 85 12.48 -12.33 17.71
C ARG A 85 12.77 -10.84 17.48
N SER A 86 12.73 -10.39 16.21
CA SER A 86 12.89 -8.99 15.84
C SER A 86 11.87 -8.05 16.50
N LEU A 87 10.62 -8.48 16.65
CA LEU A 87 9.56 -7.67 17.25
C LEU A 87 9.74 -7.57 18.76
N VAL A 88 10.19 -8.65 19.40
CA VAL A 88 10.56 -8.64 20.83
C VAL A 88 11.72 -7.67 21.09
N PHE A 89 12.75 -7.70 20.24
CA PHE A 89 13.88 -6.75 20.34
C PHE A 89 13.45 -5.31 20.08
N ALA A 90 12.59 -5.07 19.09
CA ALA A 90 12.07 -3.73 18.80
C ALA A 90 11.26 -3.17 19.98
N LEU A 91 10.39 -3.99 20.58
CA LEU A 91 9.61 -3.60 21.76
C LEU A 91 10.53 -3.30 22.96
N GLY A 92 11.54 -4.14 23.19
CA GLY A 92 12.52 -3.95 24.26
C GLY A 92 13.32 -2.66 24.10
N ALA A 93 13.82 -2.38 22.89
CA ALA A 93 14.56 -1.15 22.59
C ALA A 93 13.69 0.11 22.76
N PHE A 94 12.42 0.04 22.32
CA PHE A 94 11.47 1.14 22.48
C PHE A 94 11.22 1.46 23.96
N LEU A 95 10.92 0.44 24.78
CA LEU A 95 10.70 0.62 26.22
C LEU A 95 11.97 1.14 26.92
N PHE A 96 13.14 0.63 26.56
CA PHE A 96 14.40 1.11 27.10
C PHE A 96 14.64 2.61 26.78
N GLY A 97 14.37 3.03 25.54
CA GLY A 97 14.48 4.43 25.13
C GLY A 97 13.57 5.37 25.95
N ILE A 98 12.37 4.94 26.29
CA ILE A 98 11.45 5.71 27.14
C ILE A 98 12.01 5.87 28.56
N VAL A 99 12.59 4.82 29.13
CA VAL A 99 13.17 4.87 30.48
C VAL A 99 14.38 5.83 30.51
N VAL A 100 15.25 5.76 29.51
CA VAL A 100 16.44 6.63 29.42
C VAL A 100 16.04 8.10 29.30
N THR A 101 15.12 8.43 28.39
CA THR A 101 14.66 9.81 28.20
C THR A 101 14.01 10.38 29.46
N ARG A 102 13.14 9.62 30.13
CA ARG A 102 12.54 10.04 31.41
C ARG A 102 13.56 10.22 32.54
N SER A 103 14.61 9.40 32.58
CA SER A 103 15.66 9.52 33.59
C SER A 103 16.47 10.81 33.40
N ILE A 104 16.75 11.19 32.16
CA ILE A 104 17.47 12.44 31.83
C ILE A 104 16.63 13.66 32.20
N ASP A 105 15.33 13.67 31.87
CA ASP A 105 14.42 14.77 32.22
C ASP A 105 14.35 14.98 33.75
N ALA A 106 14.29 13.90 34.52
CA ALA A 106 14.29 13.97 35.98
C ALA A 106 15.57 14.60 36.53
N ILE A 107 16.73 14.28 35.95
CA ILE A 107 18.02 14.87 36.34
C ILE A 107 18.06 16.36 35.99
N ILE A 108 17.64 16.75 34.79
CA ILE A 108 17.65 18.15 34.34
C ILE A 108 16.72 19.01 35.20
N VAL A 109 15.53 18.51 35.55
CA VAL A 109 14.58 19.22 36.40
C VAL A 109 15.13 19.37 37.82
N ASN A 110 15.84 18.37 38.35
CA ASN A 110 16.42 18.46 39.69
C ASN A 110 17.66 19.37 39.78
N VAL A 111 18.39 19.55 38.68
CA VAL A 111 19.54 20.48 38.61
C VAL A 111 19.09 21.95 38.45
N ARG A 112 17.85 22.20 38.01
CA ARG A 112 17.21 23.52 38.08
C ARG A 112 16.56 23.74 39.44
N GLU A 113 17.37 23.83 40.50
CA GLU A 113 16.95 24.64 41.64
C GLU A 113 16.80 26.09 41.14
N PRO A 114 15.62 26.71 41.27
CA PRO A 114 15.45 28.10 40.86
C PRO A 114 16.31 28.94 41.81
N SER A 115 17.43 29.47 41.32
CA SER A 115 18.09 30.56 42.01
C SER A 115 17.03 31.62 42.24
N SER A 116 16.75 31.90 43.51
CA SER A 116 15.78 32.90 43.92
C SER A 116 16.24 34.23 43.36
N ILE A 117 15.71 34.62 42.21
CA ILE A 117 15.84 35.98 41.70
C ILE A 117 15.02 36.81 42.67
N GLU A 118 15.69 37.39 43.68
CA GLU A 118 15.13 38.46 44.49
C GLU A 118 14.88 39.65 43.55
N VAL A 119 13.68 39.68 42.96
CA VAL A 119 13.21 40.83 42.18
C VAL A 119 13.00 41.96 43.17
N ARG A 120 14.03 42.79 43.36
CA ARG A 120 13.95 44.04 44.13
C ARG A 120 13.01 44.98 43.37
N GLN A 121 11.74 44.98 43.76
CA GLN A 121 10.74 45.88 43.19
C GLN A 121 11.04 47.31 43.65
N GLU A 122 11.64 48.12 42.77
CA GLU A 122 11.63 49.57 42.93
C GLU A 122 10.20 50.09 42.67
N ALA A 123 9.67 50.89 43.59
CA ALA A 123 8.32 51.41 43.50
C ALA A 123 8.17 52.28 42.23
N PRO A 124 7.11 52.09 41.42
CA PRO A 124 6.91 52.81 40.17
C PRO A 124 6.76 54.31 40.44
N ARG A 125 7.68 55.09 39.88
CA ARG A 125 7.68 56.55 39.93
C ARG A 125 6.47 57.05 39.12
N LYS A 126 5.45 57.55 39.81
CA LYS A 126 4.27 58.18 39.19
C LYS A 126 4.70 59.47 38.47
N VAL A 127 4.90 59.38 37.16
CA VAL A 127 4.90 60.56 36.28
C VAL A 127 3.59 60.56 35.49
N PRO A 128 2.81 61.66 35.51
CA PRO A 128 1.65 61.78 34.64
C PRO A 128 2.12 61.95 33.20
N PHE A 129 1.86 60.95 32.36
CA PHE A 129 2.00 61.06 30.91
C PHE A 129 0.79 61.83 30.37
N SER A 130 0.92 63.15 30.28
CA SER A 130 0.07 64.00 29.46
C SER A 130 0.79 64.24 28.13
N ASP A 131 0.53 63.39 27.14
CA ASP A 131 0.70 63.76 25.73
C ASP A 131 -0.30 62.95 24.90
N THR A 132 -1.47 63.54 24.75
CA THR A 132 -2.52 63.16 23.82
C THR A 132 -2.03 63.41 22.40
N VAL A 133 -1.75 62.34 21.66
CA VAL A 133 -1.63 62.42 20.19
C VAL A 133 -3.06 62.37 19.62
N GLU A 134 -3.58 63.54 19.27
CA GLU A 134 -4.82 63.67 18.50
C GLU A 134 -4.59 63.10 17.09
N PHE A 135 -5.32 62.03 16.76
CA PHE A 135 -5.34 61.50 15.40
C PHE A 135 -6.26 62.38 14.53
N TYR A 136 -5.67 63.21 13.68
CA TYR A 136 -6.42 63.92 12.63
C TYR A 136 -7.01 62.91 11.65
N SER A 137 -8.34 62.75 11.67
CA SER A 137 -9.08 62.01 10.64
C SER A 137 -9.21 62.88 9.38
N VAL A 138 -8.51 62.52 8.32
CA VAL A 138 -8.67 63.17 7.00
C VAL A 138 -9.90 62.59 6.29
N PRO A 139 -10.82 63.42 5.76
CA PRO A 139 -12.04 62.94 5.11
C PRO A 139 -11.77 62.27 3.76
N ALA A 140 -12.36 61.08 3.57
CA ALA A 140 -12.18 60.18 2.44
C ALA A 140 -12.86 60.64 1.12
N LYS A 141 -12.68 61.91 0.71
CA LYS A 141 -13.34 62.45 -0.49
C LYS A 141 -12.54 62.32 -1.79
N ASN A 142 -11.30 61.81 -1.76
CA ASN A 142 -10.42 61.74 -2.94
C ASN A 142 -9.84 60.34 -3.25
N LEU A 143 -10.34 59.26 -2.65
CA LEU A 143 -9.81 57.90 -2.88
C LEU A 143 -10.50 57.12 -4.01
N ALA A 144 -11.36 57.76 -4.82
CA ALA A 144 -12.03 57.11 -5.94
C ALA A 144 -11.87 57.93 -7.24
N ARG A 145 -10.65 57.92 -7.79
CA ARG A 145 -10.40 58.07 -9.23
C ARG A 145 -8.94 57.70 -9.51
N ILE A 146 -8.74 56.48 -10.01
CA ILE A 146 -7.93 56.09 -11.18
C ILE A 146 -8.27 54.63 -11.45
#